data_AF-A0A5M3N1G6-F1
#
_entry.id   AF-A0A5M3N1G6-F1
#
_cell.length_a   1.000
_cell.length_b   1.000
_cell.length_c   1.000
_cell.angle_alpha   90.00
_cell.angle_beta   90.00
_cell.angle_gamma   90.00
#
_symmetry.space_group_name_H-M   'P 1'
#
loop_
_entity.id
_entity.type
_entity.pdbx_description
1 polymer ?
#
loop_
_entity_poly.entity_id
_entity_poly.type
_entity_poly.pdbx_seq_one_letter_code
_entity_poly.pdbx_strand_id
1 'polypeptide(L)'
;MCDQFTLFAEIEWHIIQSSKFRFNGQEVTSKEYIPGHKIKWNRDFAGPDGRSYTWVGDMYISKLKLNEGSNPLIAKYQRSNKGIIGEKRSAGLEVFEEGYHMLDIIVMTFVYVEKLRKDYETSVYVAAASG
;
A
#
# COMPACT_ATOMS: atom_id res chain seq x y z
N MET A 1 14.50 -6.32 -27.10
CA MET A 1 14.71 -6.53 -25.66
C MET A 1 13.44 -7.21 -25.15
N CYS A 2 13.49 -8.50 -24.82
CA CYS A 2 12.34 -9.18 -24.23
C CYS A 2 12.46 -8.97 -22.72
N ASP A 3 11.61 -8.11 -22.16
CA ASP A 3 11.56 -7.93 -20.72
C ASP A 3 11.19 -9.26 -20.07
N GLN A 4 12.09 -9.79 -19.23
CA GLN A 4 11.79 -10.94 -18.39
C GLN A 4 11.09 -10.43 -17.13
N PHE A 5 9.77 -10.47 -17.14
CA PHE A 5 9.00 -10.23 -15.93
C PHE A 5 9.10 -11.46 -15.02
N THR A 6 9.58 -11.24 -13.79
CA THR A 6 9.60 -12.27 -12.73
C THR A 6 8.44 -12.00 -11.77
N LEU A 7 7.67 -13.04 -11.45
CA LEU A 7 6.63 -12.96 -10.42
C LEU A 7 7.30 -12.85 -9.05
N PHE A 8 7.19 -11.68 -8.40
CA PHE A 8 7.72 -11.49 -7.04
C PHE A 8 6.63 -11.62 -5.95
N ALA A 9 5.37 -11.29 -6.27
CA ALA A 9 4.25 -11.41 -5.35
C ALA A 9 2.90 -11.59 -6.06
N GLU A 10 1.98 -12.28 -5.39
CA GLU A 10 0.57 -12.44 -5.77
C GLU A 10 -0.34 -12.06 -4.60
N ILE A 11 -1.46 -11.40 -4.90
CA ILE A 11 -2.53 -11.12 -3.94
C ILE A 11 -3.81 -11.80 -4.43
N GLU A 12 -4.28 -12.79 -3.67
CA GLU A 12 -5.59 -13.41 -3.86
C GLU A 12 -6.62 -12.67 -3.01
N TRP A 13 -7.49 -11.91 -3.68
CA TRP A 13 -8.46 -11.04 -3.04
C TRP A 13 -9.71 -11.79 -2.57
N HIS A 14 -10.13 -11.51 -1.34
CA HIS A 14 -11.35 -12.05 -0.76
C HIS A 14 -12.23 -10.94 -0.19
N ILE A 15 -13.55 -11.09 -0.31
CA ILE A 15 -14.54 -10.11 0.18
C ILE A 15 -14.95 -10.40 1.63
N ILE A 16 -15.18 -11.68 1.96
CA ILE A 16 -15.71 -12.09 3.27
C ILE A 16 -14.58 -12.43 4.25
N GLN A 17 -13.54 -13.13 3.76
CA GLN A 17 -12.39 -13.56 4.56
C GLN A 17 -11.16 -12.70 4.25
N SER A 18 -10.08 -12.89 5.01
CA SER A 18 -8.80 -12.21 4.74
C SER A 18 -8.25 -12.60 3.37
N SER A 19 -7.67 -11.63 2.66
CA SER A 19 -6.97 -11.88 1.40
C SER A 19 -5.69 -12.68 1.67
N LYS A 20 -5.18 -13.42 0.68
CA LYS A 20 -3.93 -14.17 0.82
C LYS A 20 -2.82 -13.51 0.03
N PHE A 21 -1.62 -13.49 0.59
CA PHE A 21 -0.42 -13.04 -0.08
C PHE A 21 0.49 -14.23 -0.34
N ARG A 22 1.06 -14.30 -1.54
CA ARG A 22 2.11 -15.26 -1.90
C ARG A 22 3.33 -14.50 -2.40
N PHE A 23 4.43 -14.56 -1.66
CA PHE A 23 5.68 -13.87 -2.00
C PHE A 23 6.83 -14.55 -1.25
N ASN A 24 8.06 -14.47 -1.78
CA ASN A 24 9.25 -15.08 -1.15
C ASN A 24 9.09 -16.56 -0.75
N GLY A 25 8.29 -17.34 -1.49
CA GLY A 25 8.00 -18.74 -1.19
C GLY A 25 7.10 -18.98 0.03
N GLN A 26 6.45 -17.95 0.56
CA GLN A 26 5.53 -18.01 1.69
C GLN A 26 4.10 -17.71 1.26
N GLU A 27 3.12 -18.34 1.92
CA GLU A 27 1.70 -17.97 1.86
C GLU A 27 1.27 -17.48 3.26
N VAL A 28 0.77 -16.25 3.34
CA VAL A 28 0.29 -15.63 4.59
C VAL A 28 -1.02 -14.88 4.35
N THR A 29 -1.87 -14.76 5.37
CA THR A 29 -3.09 -13.95 5.23
C THR A 29 -2.80 -12.47 5.46
N SER A 30 -3.61 -11.60 4.86
CA SER A 30 -3.52 -10.15 5.06
C SER A 30 -3.74 -9.75 6.52
N LYS A 31 -4.51 -10.52 7.28
CA LYS A 31 -4.75 -10.28 8.72
C LYS A 31 -3.53 -10.61 9.56
N GLU A 32 -2.74 -11.61 9.17
CA GLU A 32 -1.49 -11.97 9.86
C GLU A 32 -0.36 -11.02 9.48
N TYR A 33 -0.23 -10.70 8.18
CA TYR A 33 0.93 -9.96 7.67
C TYR A 33 0.81 -8.44 7.77
N ILE A 34 -0.37 -7.89 7.49
CA ILE A 34 -0.61 -6.44 7.45
C ILE A 34 -1.95 -6.09 8.14
N PRO A 35 -2.06 -6.36 9.45
CA PRO A 35 -3.32 -6.21 10.18
C PRO A 35 -3.89 -4.78 10.12
N GLY A 36 -5.22 -4.70 10.18
CA GLY A 36 -5.94 -3.44 10.34
C GLY A 36 -5.73 -2.81 11.71
N HIS A 37 -5.40 -1.52 11.76
CA HIS A 37 -5.39 -0.74 13.00
C HIS A 37 -6.76 -0.17 13.39
N LYS A 38 -6.91 0.15 14.68
CA LYS A 38 -8.04 0.95 15.21
C LYS A 38 -8.04 2.39 14.67
N ILE A 39 -6.85 2.94 14.39
CA ILE A 39 -6.70 4.22 13.69
C ILE A 39 -7.00 3.98 12.22
N LYS A 40 -8.03 4.68 11.73
CA LYS A 40 -8.60 4.51 10.39
C LYS A 40 -7.47 4.60 9.34
N TRP A 41 -7.42 3.60 8.45
CA TRP A 41 -6.47 3.46 7.33
C TRP A 41 -5.04 3.02 7.62
N ASN A 42 -4.56 3.13 8.86
CA ASN A 42 -3.20 2.70 9.15
C ASN A 42 -3.08 1.17 9.07
N ARG A 43 -1.96 0.71 8.52
CA ARG A 43 -1.64 -0.69 8.37
C ARG A 43 -0.16 -0.91 8.64
N ASP A 44 0.12 -1.78 9.60
CA ASP A 44 1.47 -2.06 10.05
C ASP A 44 1.91 -3.41 9.49
N PHE A 45 3.16 -3.54 9.10
CA PHE A 45 3.77 -4.82 8.71
C PHE A 45 5.24 -4.89 9.13
N ALA A 46 5.79 -6.09 9.17
CA ALA A 46 7.22 -6.30 9.40
C ALA A 46 7.95 -6.41 8.06
N GLY A 47 9.01 -5.63 7.88
CA GLY A 47 9.91 -5.74 6.72
C GLY A 47 10.81 -6.97 6.82
N PRO A 48 11.57 -7.28 5.74
CA PRO A 48 12.48 -8.43 5.72
C PRO A 48 13.67 -8.27 6.67
N ASP A 49 13.92 -7.06 7.13
CA ASP A 49 14.90 -6.68 8.16
C ASP A 49 14.37 -6.85 9.59
N GLY A 50 13.13 -7.35 9.76
CA GLY A 50 12.48 -7.53 11.06
C GLY A 50 11.95 -6.22 11.67
N ARG A 51 12.03 -5.09 10.96
CA ARG A 51 11.61 -3.78 11.45
C ARG A 51 10.15 -3.53 11.14
N SER A 52 9.49 -2.71 11.96
CA SER A 52 8.09 -2.38 11.79
C SER A 52 7.91 -1.15 10.91
N TYR A 53 7.02 -1.26 9.93
CA TYR A 53 6.65 -0.18 9.01
C TYR A 53 5.14 0.04 9.03
N THR A 54 4.71 1.29 8.86
CA THR A 54 3.31 1.67 8.80
C THR A 54 3.00 2.40 7.50
N TRP A 55 2.05 1.86 6.75
CA TRP A 55 1.29 2.63 5.78
C TRP A 55 0.36 3.57 6.54
N VAL A 56 0.67 4.86 6.50
CA VAL A 56 -0.18 5.93 6.98
C VAL A 56 -0.98 6.46 5.79
N GLY A 57 -2.30 6.29 5.88
CA GLY A 57 -3.23 6.79 4.86
C GLY A 57 -4.11 7.90 5.41
N ASP A 58 -4.24 8.99 4.64
CA ASP A 58 -5.48 9.76 4.64
C ASP A 58 -6.34 9.32 3.44
N MET A 59 -7.50 9.94 3.21
CA MET A 59 -8.41 9.55 2.12
C MET A 59 -7.76 9.69 0.71
N TYR A 60 -6.65 10.43 0.60
CA TYR A 60 -6.08 10.89 -0.66
C TYR A 60 -4.61 10.52 -0.89
N ILE A 61 -3.85 10.20 0.17
CA ILE A 61 -2.40 9.93 0.11
C ILE A 61 -2.04 8.74 1.00
N SER A 62 -1.26 7.82 0.43
CA SER A 62 -0.61 6.72 1.17
C SER A 62 0.89 6.99 1.33
N LYS A 63 1.39 6.97 2.57
CA LYS A 63 2.81 7.14 2.91
C LYS A 63 3.26 5.92 3.71
N LEU A 64 4.42 5.37 3.37
CA LEU A 64 5.07 4.36 4.17
C LEU A 64 6.10 5.01 5.07
N LYS A 65 6.04 4.72 6.37
CA LYS A 65 7.02 5.15 7.36
C LYS A 65 7.60 3.95 8.09
N LEU A 66 8.85 4.08 8.48
CA LEU A 66 9.46 3.20 9.47
C LEU A 66 9.02 3.64 10.88
N ASN A 67 8.77 2.69 11.78
CA ASN A 67 8.28 2.96 13.15
C ASN A 67 9.40 3.13 14.19
N GLU A 68 10.62 3.38 13.74
CA GLU A 68 11.81 3.53 14.57
C GLU A 68 12.49 4.88 14.33
N GLY A 69 13.27 5.33 15.32
CA GLY A 69 14.07 6.55 15.23
C GLY A 69 13.20 7.79 14.97
N SER A 70 13.55 8.57 13.95
CA SER A 70 12.82 9.78 13.54
C SER A 70 11.59 9.52 12.66
N ASN A 71 11.16 8.27 12.53
CA ASN A 71 10.10 7.83 11.62
C ASN A 71 10.32 8.28 10.16
N PRO A 72 11.46 7.91 9.53
CA PRO A 72 11.77 8.34 8.17
C PRO A 72 10.71 7.86 7.18
N LEU A 73 10.53 8.65 6.13
CA LEU A 73 9.62 8.37 5.03
C LEU A 73 10.29 7.37 4.08
N ILE A 74 9.65 6.22 3.88
CA ILE A 74 10.20 5.11 3.08
C ILE A 74 9.59 5.09 1.68
N ALA A 75 8.30 5.40 1.57
CA ALA A 75 7.64 5.54 0.28
C ALA A 75 6.48 6.53 0.37
N LYS A 76 6.12 7.12 -0.78
CA LYS A 76 5.01 8.06 -0.89
C LYS A 76 4.29 7.87 -2.21
N TYR A 77 3.00 7.63 -2.12
CA TYR A 77 2.14 7.64 -3.29
C TYR A 77 1.75 9.07 -3.65
N GLN A 78 1.90 9.39 -4.93
CA GLN A 78 1.46 10.63 -5.53
C GLN A 78 0.32 10.32 -6.49
N ARG A 79 -0.88 10.84 -6.22
CA ARG A 79 -2.02 10.74 -7.15
C ARG A 79 -1.77 11.55 -8.41
N SER A 80 -2.22 11.01 -9.53
CA SER A 80 -2.34 11.79 -10.77
C SER A 80 -3.27 12.99 -10.56
N ASN A 81 -2.95 14.12 -11.18
CA ASN A 81 -3.89 15.24 -11.30
C ASN A 81 -4.01 15.64 -12.78
N LYS A 82 -5.10 16.34 -13.12
CA LYS A 82 -5.36 16.80 -14.49
C LYS A 82 -4.76 18.19 -14.79
N GLY A 83 -4.00 18.77 -13.85
CA GLY A 83 -3.49 20.14 -13.96
C GLY A 83 -4.54 21.24 -13.73
N ILE A 84 -5.72 20.89 -13.20
CA ILE A 84 -6.78 21.87 -12.85
C ILE A 84 -6.37 22.67 -11.61
N ILE A 85 -5.65 22.03 -10.69
CA ILE A 85 -4.99 22.66 -9.54
C ILE A 85 -3.54 22.15 -9.53
N GLY A 86 -2.59 23.05 -9.80
CA GLY A 86 -1.16 22.75 -9.88
C GLY A 86 -0.73 22.07 -11.20
N GLU A 87 0.53 21.67 -11.27
CA GLU A 87 1.09 21.03 -12.46
C GLU A 87 0.50 19.63 -12.69
N LYS A 88 0.24 19.30 -13.97
CA LYS A 88 -0.21 17.97 -14.39
C LYS A 88 0.85 16.93 -14.05
N ARG A 89 0.47 15.89 -13.31
CA ARG A 89 1.34 14.76 -12.97
C ARG A 89 0.65 13.42 -13.15
N SER A 90 1.45 12.43 -13.55
CA SER A 90 1.05 11.01 -13.54
C SER A 90 1.05 10.46 -12.11
N ALA A 91 0.29 9.40 -11.88
CA ALA A 91 0.32 8.71 -10.61
C ALA A 91 1.66 7.96 -10.47
N GLY A 92 2.26 7.98 -9.29
CA GLY A 92 3.55 7.34 -9.04
C GLY A 92 3.75 6.98 -7.59
N LEU A 93 4.43 5.87 -7.34
CA LEU A 93 4.92 5.50 -6.01
C LEU A 93 6.42 5.84 -5.96
N GLU A 94 6.76 6.85 -5.18
CA GLU A 94 8.14 7.24 -4.93
C GLU A 94 8.66 6.41 -3.75
N VAL A 95 9.79 5.73 -3.92
CA VAL A 95 10.47 4.99 -2.85
C VAL A 95 11.80 5.69 -2.58
N PHE A 96 12.08 5.94 -1.30
CA PHE A 96 13.32 6.56 -0.83
C PHE A 96 14.41 5.49 -0.64
N GLU A 97 15.66 5.92 -0.55
CA GLU A 97 16.84 5.03 -0.52
C GLU A 97 16.74 3.97 0.60
N GLU A 98 16.21 4.36 1.75
CA GLU A 98 16.01 3.50 2.92
C GLU A 98 14.98 2.38 2.71
N GLY A 99 14.23 2.40 1.60
CA GLY A 99 13.28 1.35 1.22
C GLY A 99 13.76 0.43 0.09
N TYR A 100 14.91 0.71 -0.53
CA TYR A 100 15.36 -0.02 -1.73
C TYR A 100 15.62 -1.51 -1.48
N HIS A 101 15.99 -1.89 -0.26
CA HIS A 101 16.22 -3.29 0.12
C HIS A 101 14.95 -4.15 0.14
N MET A 102 13.76 -3.55 0.05
CA MET A 102 12.48 -4.24 0.16
C MET A 102 11.43 -3.77 -0.85
N LEU A 103 11.87 -3.32 -2.03
CA LEU A 103 11.00 -2.79 -3.09
C LEU A 103 9.79 -3.68 -3.39
N ASP A 104 10.00 -4.98 -3.54
CA ASP A 104 8.94 -5.96 -3.82
C ASP A 104 7.85 -5.94 -2.74
N ILE A 105 8.25 -5.90 -1.47
CA ILE A 105 7.32 -5.84 -0.33
C ILE A 105 6.60 -4.50 -0.29
N ILE A 106 7.31 -3.39 -0.57
CA ILE A 106 6.70 -2.05 -0.66
C ILE A 106 5.61 -2.05 -1.74
N VAL A 107 5.90 -2.57 -2.94
CA VAL A 107 4.94 -2.60 -4.05
C VAL A 107 3.74 -3.49 -3.72
N MET A 108 3.96 -4.69 -3.20
CA MET A 108 2.87 -5.60 -2.81
C MET A 108 1.96 -4.97 -1.76
N THR A 109 2.54 -4.46 -0.66
CA THR A 109 1.76 -3.86 0.43
C THR A 109 1.09 -2.55 0.00
N PHE A 110 1.71 -1.77 -0.88
CA PHE A 110 1.10 -0.60 -1.49
C PHE A 110 -0.16 -0.95 -2.29
N VAL A 111 -0.07 -1.96 -3.18
CA VAL A 111 -1.22 -2.42 -3.98
C VAL A 111 -2.35 -2.88 -3.06
N TYR A 112 -2.02 -3.60 -1.98
CA TYR A 112 -2.99 -4.00 -0.96
C TYR A 112 -3.72 -2.79 -0.35
N VAL A 113 -2.96 -1.86 0.22
CA VAL A 113 -3.51 -0.69 0.93
C VAL A 113 -4.29 0.23 -0.01
N GLU A 114 -3.79 0.49 -1.21
CA GLU A 114 -4.48 1.35 -2.18
C GLU A 114 -5.78 0.76 -2.69
N LYS A 115 -5.87 -0.57 -2.86
CA LYS A 115 -7.15 -1.20 -3.21
C LYS A 115 -8.17 -0.98 -2.09
N LEU A 116 -7.81 -1.25 -0.83
CA LEU A 116 -8.72 -1.01 0.30
C LEU A 116 -9.18 0.45 0.38
N ARG A 117 -8.26 1.40 0.12
CA ARG A 117 -8.58 2.82 0.09
C ARG A 117 -9.59 3.17 -1.02
N LYS A 118 -9.37 2.64 -2.24
CA LYS A 118 -10.28 2.86 -3.40
C LYS A 118 -11.64 2.19 -3.21
N ASP A 119 -11.68 1.00 -2.64
CA ASP A 119 -12.92 0.27 -2.37
C ASP A 119 -13.76 1.03 -1.33
N TYR A 120 -13.11 1.63 -0.31
CA TYR A 120 -13.79 2.51 0.64
C TYR A 120 -14.27 3.83 0.03
N GLU A 121 -13.42 4.49 -0.76
CA GLU A 121 -13.79 5.72 -1.47
C GLU A 121 -15.04 5.47 -2.32
N THR A 122 -15.07 4.35 -3.05
CA THR A 122 -16.23 3.92 -3.85
C THR A 122 -17.46 3.67 -2.98
N SER A 123 -17.33 2.97 -1.84
CA SER A 123 -18.48 2.69 -0.97
C SER A 123 -19.08 3.96 -0.34
N VAL A 124 -18.24 4.93 0.03
CA VAL A 124 -18.69 6.24 0.50
C VAL A 124 -19.39 7.03 -0.60
N TYR A 125 -18.84 7.05 -1.82
CA TYR A 125 -19.48 7.71 -2.97
C TYR A 125 -20.84 7.11 -3.29
N VAL A 126 -20.96 5.77 -3.31
CA VAL A 126 -22.23 5.08 -3.57
C VAL A 126 -23.25 5.42 -2.48
N ALA A 127 -22.86 5.38 -1.20
CA ALA A 127 -23.76 5.72 -0.09
C ALA A 127 -24.27 7.17 -0.18
N ALA A 128 -23.39 8.12 -0.54
CA ALA A 128 -23.76 9.52 -0.70
C ALA A 128 -24.65 9.80 -1.93
N ALA A 129 -24.56 8.98 -2.99
CA ALA A 129 -25.40 9.10 -4.18
C ALA A 129 -26.79 8.44 -4.02
N SER A 130 -26.95 7.58 -3.01
CA SER A 130 -28.19 6.83 -2.72
C SER A 130 -29.08 7.46 -1.63
N GLY A 131 -28.65 8.57 -1.02
CA GLY A 131 -29.39 9.31 0.00
C GLY A 131 -29.83 10.67 -0.50
#